data_AF-A0A8H9XUS8-F1
#
_entry.id   AF-A0A8H9XUS8-F1
#
_cell.length_a   1.000
_cell.length_b   1.000
_cell.length_c   1.000
_cell.angle_alpha   90.00
_cell.angle_beta   90.00
_cell.angle_gamma   90.00
#
_symmetry.space_group_name_H-M   'P 1'
#
loop_
_entity.id
_entity.type
_entity.pdbx_description
1 polymer ?
#
loop_
_entity_poly.entity_id
_entity_poly.type
_entity_poly.pdbx_seq_one_letter_code
_entity_poly.pdbx_strand_id
1 'polypeptide(L)'
;NIPAEANPFLGYRAVRIYEEYASLFTTQLRSILRASAHGSLKIMIPMISSMEEILWVKEKLAEAKQQLRNEHIPFDEKIQLGIMLEV
;
A
#
# COMPACT_ATOMS: atom_id res chain seq x y z
N ASN A 1 -3.86 3.41 19.42
CA ASN A 1 -5.29 3.26 19.75
C ASN A 1 -6.07 4.23 18.88
N ILE A 2 -6.96 3.72 18.03
CA ILE A 2 -7.80 4.55 17.17
C ILE A 2 -8.95 5.11 18.05
N PRO A 3 -9.19 6.44 18.07
CA PRO A 3 -10.26 7.03 18.86
C PRO A 3 -11.64 6.54 18.39
N ALA A 4 -12.61 6.52 19.32
CA ALA A 4 -13.98 6.12 19.00
C ALA A 4 -14.66 7.17 18.11
N GLU A 5 -15.18 6.75 16.96
CA GLU A 5 -15.90 7.62 16.03
C GLU A 5 -17.40 7.33 16.06
N ALA A 6 -18.21 8.39 15.88
CA ALA A 6 -19.67 8.27 15.84
C ALA A 6 -20.17 7.40 14.67
N ASN A 7 -19.46 7.42 13.54
CA ASN A 7 -19.69 6.49 12.44
C ASN A 7 -18.35 5.96 11.91
N PRO A 8 -17.93 4.78 12.38
CA PRO A 8 -16.70 4.16 11.93
C PRO A 8 -16.68 3.99 10.39
N PHE A 9 -17.80 3.68 9.73
CA PHE A 9 -17.85 3.42 8.28
C PHE A 9 -17.49 4.62 7.40
N LEU A 10 -17.71 5.83 7.90
CA LEU A 10 -17.43 7.08 7.19
C LEU A 10 -16.20 7.81 7.75
N GLY A 11 -15.53 7.24 8.75
CA GLY A 11 -14.48 7.88 9.53
C GLY A 11 -13.05 7.52 9.11
N TYR A 12 -12.14 7.49 10.08
CA TYR A 12 -10.72 7.19 9.98
C TYR A 12 -10.49 5.74 9.50
N ARG A 13 -10.25 5.53 8.20
CA ARG A 13 -9.98 4.21 7.60
C ARG A 13 -9.09 4.28 6.35
N ALA A 14 -8.43 3.15 6.06
CA ALA A 14 -7.70 2.90 4.82
C ALA A 14 -6.69 4.01 4.47
N VAL A 15 -6.73 4.53 3.25
CA VAL A 15 -5.70 5.46 2.75
C VAL A 15 -5.65 6.78 3.54
N ARG A 16 -6.74 7.17 4.21
CA ARG A 16 -6.81 8.33 5.11
C ARG A 16 -6.00 8.17 6.40
N ILE A 17 -5.65 6.93 6.76
CA ILE A 17 -4.79 6.57 7.90
C ILE A 17 -3.32 6.40 7.48
N TYR A 18 -3.07 6.14 6.19
CA TYR A 18 -1.79 5.57 5.77
C TYR A 18 -0.59 6.50 5.97
N GLU A 19 -0.78 7.82 6.03
CA GLU A 19 0.32 8.73 6.38
C GLU A 19 0.77 8.55 7.84
N GLU A 20 -0.17 8.38 8.78
CA GLU A 20 0.11 8.17 10.20
C GLU A 20 0.67 6.75 10.48
N TYR A 21 0.34 5.77 9.63
CA TYR A 21 0.80 4.37 9.74
C TYR A 21 1.71 3.97 8.56
N ALA A 22 2.45 4.93 8.00
CA ALA A 22 3.28 4.73 6.81
C ALA A 22 4.31 3.59 7.00
N SER A 23 4.79 3.37 8.23
CA SER A 23 5.69 2.26 8.57
C SER A 23 5.04 0.89 8.41
N LEU A 24 3.79 0.73 8.87
CA LEU A 24 3.01 -0.49 8.71
C LEU A 24 2.70 -0.74 7.23
N PHE A 25 2.26 0.31 6.51
CA PHE A 25 1.99 0.22 5.08
C PHE A 25 3.24 -0.21 4.29
N THR A 26 4.39 0.40 4.58
CA THR A 26 5.68 0.02 3.97
C THR A 26 6.05 -1.44 4.27
N THR A 27 5.81 -1.90 5.51
CA THR A 27 6.04 -3.30 5.89
C THR A 27 5.17 -4.28 5.10
N GLN A 28 3.90 -3.94 4.88
CA GLN A 28 3.00 -4.74 4.04
C GLN A 28 3.44 -4.76 2.58
N LEU A 29 3.77 -3.61 2.00
CA LEU A 29 4.28 -3.52 0.62
C LEU A 29 5.52 -4.38 0.40
N ARG A 30 6.51 -4.28 1.31
CA ARG A 30 7.72 -5.10 1.25
C ARG A 30 7.41 -6.59 1.34
N SER A 31 6.49 -6.98 2.21
CA SER A 31 6.08 -8.38 2.36
C SER A 31 5.45 -8.93 1.07
N ILE A 32 4.56 -8.16 0.45
CA ILE A 32 3.91 -8.54 -0.82
C ILE A 32 4.93 -8.60 -1.96
N LEU A 33 5.82 -7.61 -2.07
CA LEU A 33 6.89 -7.59 -3.07
C LEU A 33 7.78 -8.83 -2.94
N ARG A 34 8.22 -9.18 -1.74
CA ARG A 34 9.01 -10.41 -1.52
C ARG A 34 8.26 -11.67 -1.92
N ALA A 35 6.97 -11.77 -1.58
CA ALA A 35 6.15 -12.91 -1.98
C ALA A 35 6.01 -13.02 -3.50
N SER A 36 6.06 -11.90 -4.23
CA SER A 36 5.93 -11.88 -5.70
C SER A 36 7.10 -12.54 -6.44
N ALA A 37 8.24 -12.75 -5.77
CA ALA A 37 9.33 -13.56 -6.33
C ALA A 37 8.93 -15.04 -6.53
N HIS A 38 7.88 -15.50 -5.86
CA HIS A 38 7.47 -16.90 -5.85
C HIS A 38 6.18 -17.18 -6.65
N GLY A 39 5.58 -16.17 -7.27
CA GLY A 39 4.36 -16.34 -8.05
C GLY A 39 3.76 -15.03 -8.55
N SER A 40 2.78 -15.14 -9.44
CA SER A 40 2.09 -13.96 -9.99
C SER A 40 1.17 -13.34 -8.94
N LEU A 41 1.53 -12.14 -8.49
CA LEU A 41 0.74 -11.34 -7.56
C LEU A 41 0.34 -10.02 -8.20
N LYS A 42 -0.73 -9.42 -7.67
CA LYS A 42 -1.15 -8.06 -7.97
C LYS A 42 -1.49 -7.36 -6.66
N ILE A 43 -1.24 -6.06 -6.59
CA ILE A 43 -1.58 -5.22 -5.43
C ILE A 43 -2.86 -4.48 -5.78
N MET A 44 -3.85 -4.51 -4.88
CA MET A 44 -5.10 -3.75 -5.01
C MET A 44 -5.30 -2.91 -3.76
N ILE A 45 -5.43 -1.59 -3.93
CA ILE A 45 -5.64 -0.67 -2.81
C ILE A 45 -7.13 -0.33 -2.66
N PRO A 46 -7.73 -0.57 -1.48
CA PRO A 46 -9.13 -0.25 -1.22
C PRO A 46 -9.34 1.24 -0.90
N MET A 47 -10.59 1.68 -1.03
CA MET A 47 -11.09 2.98 -0.55
C MET A 47 -10.33 4.20 -1.08
N ILE A 48 -9.83 4.13 -2.32
CA ILE A 48 -9.23 5.29 -3.00
C ILE A 48 -10.34 6.23 -3.45
N SER A 49 -10.25 7.48 -3.05
CA SER A 49 -11.22 8.55 -3.28
C SER A 49 -10.64 9.77 -4.01
N SER A 50 -9.30 9.90 -4.08
CA SER A 50 -8.63 11.02 -4.75
C SER A 50 -7.38 10.61 -5.53
N MET A 51 -6.90 11.51 -6.39
CA MET A 51 -5.68 11.29 -7.17
C MET A 51 -4.42 11.36 -6.32
N GLU A 52 -4.41 12.21 -5.30
CA GLU A 52 -3.30 12.40 -4.37
C GLU A 52 -2.99 11.08 -3.64
N GLU A 53 -4.03 10.35 -3.24
CA GLU A 53 -3.93 9.05 -2.59
C GLU A 53 -3.25 8.02 -3.51
N ILE A 54 -3.56 8.04 -4.81
CA ILE A 54 -2.92 7.18 -5.82
C ILE A 54 -1.43 7.53 -5.98
N LEU A 55 -1.11 8.82 -6.02
CA LEU A 55 0.27 9.29 -6.15
C LEU A 55 1.11 8.88 -4.95
N TRP A 56 0.57 9.05 -3.73
CA TRP A 56 1.23 8.66 -2.49
C TRP A 56 1.49 7.15 -2.42
N VAL A 57 0.50 6.31 -2.78
CA VAL A 57 0.69 4.86 -2.85
C VAL A 57 1.80 4.49 -3.83
N LYS A 58 1.83 5.12 -5.01
CA LYS A 58 2.87 4.85 -6.02
C LYS A 58 4.25 5.22 -5.53
N GLU A 59 4.38 6.35 -4.82
CA GLU A 59 5.63 6.77 -4.19
C GLU A 59 6.10 5.73 -3.16
N LYS A 60 5.23 5.32 -2.23
CA LYS A 60 5.58 4.31 -1.21
C LYS A 60 5.93 2.95 -1.81
N LEU A 61 5.25 2.54 -2.88
CA LEU A 61 5.60 1.33 -3.61
C LEU A 61 6.99 1.44 -4.25
N ALA A 62 7.33 2.59 -4.84
CA ALA A 62 8.64 2.83 -5.43
C ALA A 62 9.76 2.83 -4.38
N GLU A 63 9.54 3.46 -3.22
CA GLU A 63 10.44 3.42 -2.07
C GLU A 63 10.69 1.97 -1.60
N ALA A 64 9.63 1.19 -1.40
CA ALA A 64 9.73 -0.20 -0.97
C ALA A 64 10.51 -1.06 -1.98
N LYS A 65 10.26 -0.89 -3.29
CA LYS A 65 11.03 -1.56 -4.35
C LYS A 65 12.51 -1.17 -4.29
N GLN A 66 12.82 0.11 -4.08
CA GLN A 66 14.21 0.59 -4.00
C GLN A 66 14.95 0.01 -2.80
N GLN A 67 14.31 -0.08 -1.64
CA GLN A 67 14.92 -0.69 -0.47
C GLN A 67 15.25 -2.17 -0.71
N LEU A 68 14.31 -2.94 -1.29
CA LEU A 68 14.55 -4.34 -1.63
C LEU A 68 15.66 -4.51 -2.67
N ARG A 69 15.77 -3.60 -3.65
CA ARG A 69 16.92 -3.57 -4.60
C ARG A 69 18.25 -3.38 -3.87
N ASN A 70 18.32 -2.41 -2.96
CA ASN A 70 19.54 -2.13 -2.20
C ASN A 70 19.94 -3.32 -1.31
N GLU A 71 18.95 -4.03 -0.77
CA GLU A 71 19.13 -5.23 0.05
C GLU A 71 19.36 -6.51 -0.78
N HIS A 72 19.33 -6.43 -2.11
CA HIS A 72 19.46 -7.57 -3.04
C HIS A 72 18.41 -8.66 -2.81
N ILE A 73 17.20 -8.27 -2.40
CA ILE A 73 16.07 -9.18 -2.18
C ILE A 73 15.24 -9.29 -3.47
N PRO A 74 15.01 -10.50 -4.01
CA PRO A 74 14.20 -10.68 -5.22
C PRO A 74 12.73 -10.26 -5.04
N PHE A 75 12.15 -9.69 -6.10
CA PHE A 75 10.71 -9.39 -6.24
C PHE A 75 10.33 -9.21 -7.72
N ASP A 76 9.04 -9.19 -8.06
CA ASP A 76 8.55 -8.86 -9.40
C ASP A 76 8.54 -7.34 -9.63
N GLU A 77 9.48 -6.86 -10.44
CA GLU A 77 9.58 -5.44 -10.83
C GLU A 77 8.34 -4.94 -11.57
N LYS A 78 7.62 -5.83 -12.25
CA LYS A 78 6.43 -5.53 -13.07
C LYS A 78 5.11 -5.80 -12.35
N ILE A 79 5.15 -6.04 -11.04
CA ILE A 79 3.94 -6.28 -10.23
C ILE A 79 2.90 -5.18 -10.51
N GLN A 80 1.68 -5.61 -10.84
CA GLN A 80 0.61 -4.71 -11.19
C GLN A 80 0.00 -4.08 -9.93
N LEU A 81 -0.16 -2.76 -9.95
CA LEU A 81 -0.88 -2.00 -8.94
C LEU A 81 -2.24 -1.59 -9.51
N GLY A 82 -3.31 -1.93 -8.81
CA GLY A 82 -4.67 -1.53 -9.10
C GLY A 82 -5.35 -0.88 -7.89
N ILE A 83 -6.54 -0.35 -8.13
CA ILE A 83 -7.41 0.21 -7.10
C ILE A 83 -8.74 -0.56 -7.09
N MET A 84 -9.35 -0.66 -5.92
CA MET A 84 -10.74 -1.10 -5.81
C MET A 84 -11.65 0.13 -5.94
N LEU A 85 -12.56 0.12 -6.93
CA LEU A 85 -13.56 1.17 -7.09
C LEU A 85 -14.76 0.85 -6.19
N GLU A 86 -14.82 1.51 -5.03
CA GLU A 86 -15.83 1.25 -3.99
C GLU A 86 -16.26 2.51 -3.21
N VAL A 87 -15.84 3.70 -3.66
CA VAL A 87 -16.19 5.01 -3.11
C VAL A 87 -17.00 5.80 -4.13
#